data_AF-I1YKN3-F1
#
_entry.id   AF-I1YKN3-F1
#
_cell.length_a   1.000
_cell.length_b   1.000
_cell.length_c   1.000
_cell.angle_alpha   90.00
_cell.angle_beta   90.00
_cell.angle_gamma   90.00
#
_symmetry.space_group_name_H-M   'P 1'
#
loop_
_entity.id
_entity.type
_entity.pdbx_description
1 polymer ?
#
loop_
_entity_poly.entity_id
_entity_poly.type
_entity_poly.pdbx_seq_one_letter_code
_entity_poly.pdbx_strand_id
1 'polypeptide(L)'
;MSLTVAQVEQACQLTREQITRAQAADWDALLAAEPARQQLITQLNTDVDNQDIDPSSLGDLRESFEMLQSLNQSLQSLCQQQRSEMAKKVADFNQGNKARQAYEDR
;
A
#
# COMPACT_ATOMS: atom_id res chain seq x y z
N MET A 1 -25.00 1.20 9.82
CA MET A 1 -24.77 2.24 8.80
C MET A 1 -24.43 1.49 7.54
N SER A 2 -25.27 1.50 6.51
CA SER A 2 -25.13 0.61 5.34
C SER A 2 -23.75 0.69 4.67
N LEU A 3 -23.12 -0.43 4.32
CA LEU A 3 -21.93 -0.49 3.49
C LEU A 3 -22.30 0.12 2.13
N THR A 4 -21.56 1.12 1.71
CA THR A 4 -21.82 1.82 0.46
C THR A 4 -20.65 1.69 -0.51
N VAL A 5 -20.97 1.69 -1.80
CA VAL A 5 -19.98 1.81 -2.88
C VAL A 5 -19.03 2.98 -2.62
N ALA A 6 -19.56 4.12 -2.15
CA ALA A 6 -18.78 5.32 -1.84
C ALA A 6 -17.66 5.08 -0.79
N GLN A 7 -17.89 4.23 0.22
CA GLN A 7 -16.86 3.91 1.21
C GLN A 7 -15.72 3.08 0.59
N VAL A 8 -16.07 2.13 -0.30
CA VAL A 8 -15.08 1.33 -1.02
C VAL A 8 -14.30 2.20 -2.02
N GLU A 9 -14.98 3.12 -2.72
CA GLU A 9 -14.35 4.10 -3.61
C GLU A 9 -13.40 5.04 -2.86
N GLN A 10 -13.75 5.46 -1.65
CA GLN A 10 -12.85 6.25 -0.80
C GLN A 10 -11.57 5.46 -0.45
N ALA A 11 -11.68 4.16 -0.16
CA ALA A 11 -10.52 3.31 0.07
C ALA A 11 -9.67 3.16 -1.21
N CYS A 12 -10.31 3.04 -2.38
CA CYS A 12 -9.63 3.06 -3.67
C CYS A 12 -8.86 4.36 -3.88
N GLN A 13 -9.46 5.51 -3.59
CA GLN A 13 -8.81 6.81 -3.71
C GLN A 13 -7.57 6.91 -2.81
N LEU A 14 -7.70 6.57 -1.53
CA LEU A 14 -6.56 6.59 -0.59
C LEU A 14 -5.43 5.65 -1.07
N THR A 15 -5.78 4.49 -1.60
CA THR A 15 -4.80 3.53 -2.12
C THR A 15 -4.09 4.07 -3.36
N ARG A 16 -4.81 4.73 -4.28
CA ARG A 16 -4.21 5.42 -5.44
C ARG A 16 -3.26 6.54 -5.00
N GLU A 17 -3.64 7.35 -4.03
CA GLU A 17 -2.78 8.40 -3.49
C GLU A 17 -1.49 7.83 -2.90
N GLN A 18 -1.57 6.70 -2.19
CA GLN A 18 -0.39 6.01 -1.68
C GLN A 18 0.48 5.44 -2.79
N ILE A 19 -0.10 4.88 -3.86
CA ILE A 19 0.65 4.44 -5.04
C ILE A 19 1.40 5.62 -5.66
N THR A 20 0.76 6.78 -5.80
CA THR A 20 1.41 7.99 -6.31
C THR A 20 2.58 8.42 -5.43
N ARG A 21 2.42 8.40 -4.09
CA ARG A 21 3.51 8.72 -3.15
C ARG A 21 4.67 7.72 -3.25
N ALA A 22 4.36 6.42 -3.34
CA ALA A 22 5.35 5.37 -3.51
C ALA A 22 6.13 5.52 -4.83
N GLN A 23 5.45 5.84 -5.93
CA GLN A 23 6.07 6.09 -7.24
C GLN A 23 6.98 7.33 -7.20
N ALA A 24 6.60 8.36 -6.43
CA ALA A 24 7.41 9.55 -6.19
C ALA A 24 8.55 9.33 -5.17
N ALA A 25 8.67 8.12 -4.58
CA ALA A 25 9.58 7.81 -3.48
C ALA A 25 9.40 8.69 -2.23
N ASP A 26 8.20 9.25 -2.04
CA ASP A 26 7.83 10.03 -0.86
C ASP A 26 7.34 9.10 0.26
N TRP A 27 8.31 8.41 0.86
CA TRP A 27 8.06 7.38 1.87
C TRP A 27 7.49 7.94 3.17
N ASP A 28 7.92 9.13 3.57
CA ASP A 28 7.43 9.78 4.79
C ASP A 28 5.95 10.12 4.64
N ALA A 29 5.55 10.72 3.51
CA ALA A 29 4.15 11.01 3.25
C ALA A 29 3.31 9.74 3.07
N LEU A 30 3.87 8.68 2.48
CA LEU A 30 3.19 7.39 2.37
C LEU A 30 2.91 6.80 3.75
N LEU A 31 3.93 6.72 4.62
CA LEU A 31 3.81 6.16 5.96
C LEU A 31 2.87 6.98 6.84
N ALA A 32 2.87 8.32 6.71
CA ALA A 32 1.95 9.19 7.41
C ALA A 32 0.48 8.97 7.01
N ALA A 33 0.22 8.59 5.76
CA ALA A 33 -1.13 8.35 5.24
C ALA A 33 -1.65 6.92 5.50
N GLU A 34 -0.77 5.97 5.85
CA GLU A 34 -1.13 4.57 6.03
C GLU A 34 -2.14 4.29 7.16
N PRO A 35 -2.05 4.92 8.35
CA PRO A 35 -3.01 4.69 9.42
C PRO A 35 -4.46 4.97 8.99
N ALA A 36 -4.68 6.04 8.21
CA ALA A 36 -6.00 6.41 7.72
C ALA A 36 -6.57 5.37 6.74
N ARG A 37 -5.74 4.87 5.81
CA ARG A 37 -6.13 3.81 4.88
C ARG A 37 -6.43 2.50 5.61
N GLN A 38 -5.58 2.11 6.56
CA GLN A 38 -5.75 0.88 7.33
C GLN A 38 -7.02 0.93 8.19
N GLN A 39 -7.32 2.08 8.80
CA GLN A 39 -8.55 2.28 9.55
C GLN A 39 -9.78 2.08 8.64
N LEU A 40 -9.78 2.68 7.45
CA LEU A 40 -10.90 2.56 6.51
C LEU A 40 -11.08 1.12 6.01
N ILE A 41 -10.01 0.40 5.69
CA ILE A 41 -10.09 -1.01 5.26
C ILE A 41 -10.61 -1.90 6.40
N THR A 42 -10.18 -1.65 7.64
CA THR A 42 -10.64 -2.40 8.80
C THR A 42 -12.14 -2.16 9.04
N GLN A 43 -12.58 -0.91 8.87
CA GLN A 43 -14.00 -0.56 8.95
C GLN A 43 -14.81 -1.24 7.84
N LEU A 44 -14.33 -1.23 6.59
CA LEU A 44 -14.98 -1.91 5.47
C LEU A 44 -15.16 -3.41 5.73
N ASN A 45 -14.12 -4.09 6.23
CA ASN A 45 -14.23 -5.52 6.58
C ASN A 45 -15.29 -5.75 7.67
N THR A 46 -15.34 -4.88 8.68
CA THR A 46 -16.35 -4.95 9.74
C THR A 46 -17.76 -4.70 9.20
N ASP A 47 -17.90 -3.77 8.26
CA ASP A 47 -19.19 -3.42 7.68
C ASP A 47 -19.73 -4.49 6.72
N VAL A 48 -18.86 -5.24 6.05
CA VAL A 48 -19.24 -6.40 5.21
C VAL A 48 -19.87 -7.50 6.07
N ASP A 49 -19.30 -7.80 7.25
CA ASP A 49 -19.76 -8.92 8.08
C ASP A 49 -21.08 -8.65 8.82
N ASN A 50 -21.46 -7.37 8.99
CA ASN A 50 -22.52 -6.97 9.91
C ASN A 50 -23.81 -6.50 9.23
N GLN A 51 -23.95 -6.62 7.90
CA GLN A 51 -24.98 -5.84 7.19
C GLN A 51 -25.73 -6.56 6.07
N ASP A 52 -27.02 -6.21 5.97
CA ASP A 52 -27.84 -6.49 4.79
C ASP A 52 -27.37 -5.59 3.63
N ILE A 53 -26.69 -6.20 2.67
CA ILE A 53 -26.29 -5.55 1.43
C ILE A 53 -27.50 -5.48 0.51
N ASP A 54 -27.83 -4.29 0.01
CA ASP A 54 -28.87 -4.11 -1.00
C ASP A 54 -28.49 -4.92 -2.27
N PRO A 55 -29.29 -5.92 -2.69
CA PRO A 55 -29.00 -6.74 -3.86
C PRO A 55 -28.77 -5.94 -5.14
N SER A 56 -29.40 -4.75 -5.27
CA SER A 56 -29.23 -3.87 -6.43
C SER A 56 -27.84 -3.23 -6.50
N SER A 57 -27.17 -3.09 -5.34
CA SER A 57 -25.82 -2.50 -5.22
C SER A 57 -24.68 -3.52 -5.23
N LEU A 58 -25.02 -4.82 -5.22
CA LEU A 58 -24.05 -5.90 -5.03
C LEU A 58 -23.06 -6.02 -6.20
N GLY A 59 -23.50 -5.70 -7.43
CA GLY A 59 -22.63 -5.63 -8.61
C GLY A 59 -21.56 -4.55 -8.46
N ASP A 60 -21.99 -3.31 -8.21
CA ASP A 60 -21.11 -2.15 -8.07
C ASP A 60 -20.14 -2.29 -6.87
N LEU A 61 -20.61 -2.85 -5.76
CA LEU A 61 -19.78 -3.16 -4.60
C LEU A 61 -18.70 -4.17 -4.95
N ARG A 62 -19.06 -5.25 -5.66
CA ARG A 62 -18.11 -6.26 -6.08
C ARG A 62 -17.03 -5.67 -6.99
N GLU A 63 -17.42 -4.90 -8.01
CA GLU A 63 -16.46 -4.23 -8.90
C GLU A 63 -15.53 -3.30 -8.12
N SER A 64 -16.07 -2.56 -7.16
CA SER A 64 -15.30 -1.66 -6.30
C SER A 64 -14.30 -2.40 -5.41
N PHE A 65 -14.67 -3.57 -4.86
CA PHE A 65 -13.75 -4.40 -4.08
C PHE A 65 -12.68 -5.06 -4.94
N GLU A 66 -13.03 -5.53 -6.15
CA GLU A 66 -12.05 -6.08 -7.11
C GLU A 66 -11.01 -5.00 -7.50
N MET A 67 -11.46 -3.76 -7.73
CA MET A 67 -10.58 -2.62 -7.94
C MET A 67 -9.67 -2.36 -6.74
N LEU A 68 -10.23 -2.32 -5.52
CA LEU A 68 -9.46 -2.11 -4.30
C LEU A 68 -8.40 -3.20 -4.10
N GLN A 69 -8.74 -4.45 -4.39
CA GLN A 69 -7.81 -5.57 -4.31
C GLN A 69 -6.66 -5.41 -5.31
N SER A 70 -6.96 -5.05 -6.55
CA SER A 70 -5.94 -4.80 -7.59
C SER A 70 -4.99 -3.66 -7.20
N LEU A 71 -5.52 -2.57 -6.63
CA LEU A 71 -4.73 -1.45 -6.14
C LEU A 71 -3.82 -1.87 -4.96
N ASN A 72 -4.34 -2.65 -4.02
CA ASN A 72 -3.55 -3.16 -2.89
C ASN A 72 -2.40 -4.05 -3.35
N GLN A 73 -2.64 -4.94 -4.32
CA GLN A 73 -1.59 -5.78 -4.91
C GLN A 73 -0.51 -4.94 -5.59
N SER A 74 -0.92 -3.90 -6.33
CA SER A 74 0.00 -2.98 -7.01
C SER A 74 0.87 -2.22 -6.00
N LEU A 75 0.27 -1.67 -4.94
CA LEU A 75 0.99 -0.99 -3.87
C LEU A 75 1.97 -1.94 -3.15
N GLN A 76 1.52 -3.16 -2.84
CA GLN A 76 2.36 -4.17 -2.20
C GLN A 76 3.59 -4.52 -3.06
N SER A 77 3.38 -4.73 -4.36
CA SER A 77 4.46 -5.02 -5.31
C SER A 77 5.48 -3.89 -5.35
N LEU A 78 5.01 -2.64 -5.42
CA LEU A 78 5.86 -1.46 -5.43
C LEU A 78 6.71 -1.33 -4.15
N CYS A 79 6.09 -1.52 -2.98
CA CYS A 79 6.79 -1.52 -1.70
C CYS A 79 7.83 -2.66 -1.61
N GLN A 80 7.51 -3.86 -2.11
CA GLN A 80 8.43 -5.00 -2.12
C GLN A 80 9.63 -4.75 -3.05
N GLN A 81 9.37 -4.20 -4.23
CA GLN A 81 10.42 -3.84 -5.19
C GLN A 81 11.38 -2.83 -4.55
N GLN A 82 10.85 -1.74 -3.97
CA GLN A 82 11.68 -0.71 -3.35
C GLN A 82 12.47 -1.22 -2.15
N ARG A 83 11.88 -2.07 -1.31
CA ARG A 83 12.61 -2.72 -0.22
C ARG A 83 13.78 -3.56 -0.73
N SER A 84 13.58 -4.27 -1.84
CA SER A 84 14.61 -5.12 -2.45
C SER A 84 15.74 -4.27 -3.05
N GLU A 85 15.39 -3.17 -3.72
CA GLU A 85 16.36 -2.21 -4.27
C GLU A 85 17.18 -1.53 -3.17
N MET A 86 16.53 -1.10 -2.08
CA MET A 86 17.22 -0.53 -0.92
C MET A 86 18.16 -1.54 -0.25
N ALA A 87 17.71 -2.79 -0.05
CA ALA A 87 18.54 -3.84 0.53
C ALA A 87 19.81 -4.09 -0.31
N LYS A 88 19.68 -4.09 -1.64
CA LYS A 88 20.83 -4.19 -2.55
C LYS A 88 21.79 -3.01 -2.39
N LYS A 89 21.28 -1.77 -2.39
CA LYS A 89 22.11 -0.56 -2.20
C LYS A 89 22.88 -0.58 -0.87
N VAL A 90 22.24 -1.04 0.21
CA VAL A 90 22.90 -1.20 1.52
C VAL A 90 23.99 -2.27 1.46
N ALA A 91 23.74 -3.41 0.81
CA ALA A 91 24.73 -4.46 0.63
C ALA A 91 25.95 -3.95 -0.16
N ASP A 92 25.72 -3.26 -1.28
CA ASP A 92 26.77 -2.68 -2.13
C ASP A 92 27.61 -1.65 -1.36
N PHE A 93 26.96 -0.78 -0.58
CA PHE A 93 27.65 0.20 0.29
C PHE A 93 28.54 -0.48 1.34
N ASN A 94 28.03 -1.52 2.00
CA ASN A 94 28.78 -2.27 3.00
C ASN A 94 29.98 -3.01 2.40
N GLN A 95 29.84 -3.56 1.19
CA GLN A 95 30.95 -4.17 0.47
C GLN A 95 32.02 -3.15 0.10
N GLY A 96 31.62 -1.96 -0.38
CA GLY A 96 32.54 -0.86 -0.66
C GLY A 96 33.34 -0.42 0.58
N ASN A 97 32.68 -0.29 1.73
CA ASN A 97 33.35 0.06 3.00
C ASN A 97 34.35 -1.01 3.45
N LYS A 98 33.99 -2.30 3.33
CA LYS A 98 34.92 -3.40 3.64
C LYS A 98 36.14 -3.39 2.73
N ALA A 99 35.93 -3.16 1.43
CA ALA A 99 37.04 -3.04 0.48
C ALA A 99 37.95 -1.86 0.85
N ARG A 100 37.37 -0.69 1.18
CA ARG A 100 38.14 0.50 1.57
C ARG A 100 38.99 0.26 2.81
N GLN A 101 38.42 -0.33 3.87
CA GLN A 101 39.16 -0.68 5.09
C GLN A 101 40.34 -1.61 4.80
N ALA A 102 40.15 -2.62 3.94
CA ALA A 102 41.22 -3.56 3.57
C ALA A 102 42.41 -2.91 2.82
N TYR A 103 42.20 -1.76 2.18
CA TYR A 103 43.26 -0.98 1.51
C TYR A 103 43.83 0.14 2.40
N GLU A 104 43.08 0.67 3.36
CA GLU A 104 43.55 1.66 4.34
C GLU A 104 44.42 1.03 5.44
N ASP A 105 44.23 -0.26 5.75
CA ASP A 105 45.01 -1.02 6.75
C ASP A 105 46.31 -1.66 6.19
N ARG A 106 46.79 -1.24 5.00
CA ARG A 106 48.08 -1.64 4.40
C ARG A 106 49.07 -0.49 4.36
#